data_AF-A0A2V9YAC8-F1
#
_entry.id   AF-A0A2V9YAC8-F1
#
_cell.length_a   1.000
_cell.length_b   1.000
_cell.length_c   1.000
_cell.angle_alpha   90.00
_cell.angle_beta   90.00
_cell.angle_gamma   90.00
#
_symmetry.space_group_name_H-M   'P 1'
#
loop_
_entity.id
_entity.type
_entity.pdbx_description
1 polymer ?
#
loop_
_entity_poly.entity_id
_entity_poly.type
_entity_poly.pdbx_seq_one_letter_code
_entity_poly.pdbx_strand_id
1 'polypeptide(L)' 'MLEKEQSWIEKYRAALIETDPQRQLDRIEEAVRAMQGHAQGPPAGRFEKEALEDARLILRLLREESLGRASSPWL' A
#
# COMPACT_ATOMS: atom_id res chain seq x y z
N MET A 1 -26.02 4.92 -0.78
CA MET A 1 -25.11 3.82 -0.43
C MET A 1 -23.86 4.47 0.11
N LEU A 2 -23.57 4.33 1.41
CA LEU A 2 -22.29 4.76 1.94
C LEU A 2 -21.24 3.82 1.34
N GLU A 3 -20.42 4.32 0.43
CA GLU A 3 -19.19 3.64 0.03
C GLU A 3 -18.45 3.31 1.33
N LYS A 4 -18.35 2.03 1.66
CA LYS A 4 -17.49 1.60 2.76
C LYS A 4 -16.07 1.96 2.32
N GLU A 5 -15.55 3.08 2.80
CA GLU A 5 -14.14 3.42 2.65
C GLU A 5 -13.34 2.21 3.12
N GLN A 6 -12.63 1.60 2.17
CA GLN A 6 -11.84 0.41 2.46
C GLN A 6 -10.72 0.79 3.43
N SER A 7 -10.49 -0.07 4.44
CA SER A 7 -9.44 0.13 5.43
C SER A 7 -8.06 0.18 4.76
N TRP A 8 -7.12 0.91 5.36
CA TRP A 8 -5.72 0.91 4.89
C TRP A 8 -5.14 -0.51 4.82
N ILE A 9 -5.63 -1.44 5.65
CA ILE A 9 -5.25 -2.86 5.65
C ILE A 9 -5.72 -3.54 4.36
N GLU A 10 -6.92 -3.25 3.90
CA GLU A 10 -7.48 -3.84 2.67
C GLU A 10 -6.71 -3.34 1.45
N LYS A 11 -6.42 -2.03 1.40
CA LYS A 11 -5.60 -1.43 0.34
C LYS A 11 -4.18 -1.97 0.34
N TYR A 12 -3.58 -2.12 1.52
CA TYR A 12 -2.27 -2.75 1.68
C TYR A 12 -2.25 -4.19 1.14
N ARG A 13 -3.23 -5.02 1.52
CA ARG A 13 -3.34 -6.40 1.03
C ARG A 13 -3.54 -6.45 -0.48
N ALA A 14 -4.36 -5.56 -1.03
CA ALA A 14 -4.58 -5.46 -2.47
C ALA A 14 -3.26 -5.16 -3.22
N ALA A 15 -2.41 -4.29 -2.68
CA ALA A 15 -1.09 -4.03 -3.25
C ALA A 15 -0.17 -5.27 -3.24
N LEU A 16 -0.18 -6.05 -2.15
CA LEU A 16 0.65 -7.25 -2.01
C LEU A 16 0.28 -8.39 -2.97
N ILE A 17 -1.00 -8.55 -3.27
CA ILE A 17 -1.49 -9.68 -4.10
C ILE A 17 -1.66 -9.31 -5.58
N GLU A 18 -1.49 -8.03 -5.94
CA GLU A 18 -1.57 -7.60 -7.33
C GLU A 18 -0.40 -8.18 -8.12
N THR A 19 -0.71 -8.79 -9.26
CA THR A 19 0.26 -9.51 -10.10
C THR A 19 0.70 -8.72 -11.31
N ASP A 20 -0.11 -7.74 -11.75
CA ASP A 20 0.26 -6.83 -12.83
C ASP A 20 1.18 -5.74 -12.28
N PRO A 21 2.44 -5.61 -12.76
CA PRO A 21 3.39 -4.65 -12.21
C PRO A 21 2.98 -3.18 -12.38
N GLN A 22 2.26 -2.83 -13.45
CA GLN A 22 1.78 -1.46 -13.64
C GLN A 22 0.65 -1.16 -12.66
N ARG A 23 -0.33 -2.06 -12.58
CA ARG A 23 -1.45 -1.92 -11.65
C ARG A 23 -1.01 -1.99 -10.19
N GLN A 24 0.06 -2.73 -9.89
CA GLN A 24 0.62 -2.80 -8.55
C GLN A 24 1.12 -1.44 -8.07
N LEU A 25 1.68 -0.60 -8.97
CA LEU A 25 2.07 0.76 -8.63
C LEU A 25 0.87 1.61 -8.20
N ASP A 26 -0.25 1.50 -8.91
CA ASP A 26 -1.51 2.19 -8.55
C ASP A 26 -2.02 1.71 -7.19
N ARG A 27 -2.01 0.38 -6.95
CA ARG A 27 -2.43 -0.20 -5.66
C ARG A 27 -1.53 0.23 -4.51
N ILE A 28 -0.22 0.33 -4.72
CA ILE A 28 0.72 0.88 -3.74
C ILE A 28 0.35 2.31 -3.40
N GLU A 29 0.04 3.15 -4.39
CA GLU A 29 -0.35 4.54 -4.14
C GLU A 29 -1.67 4.65 -3.36
N GLU A 30 -2.68 3.85 -3.72
CA GLU A 30 -3.94 3.75 -2.96
C GLU A 30 -3.68 3.40 -1.48
N ALA A 31 -2.82 2.40 -1.23
CA ALA A 31 -2.48 1.96 0.12
C ALA A 31 -1.75 3.04 0.92
N VAL A 32 -0.78 3.73 0.31
CA VAL A 32 -0.04 4.81 0.96
C VAL A 32 -0.98 5.96 1.35
N ARG A 33 -1.90 6.35 0.45
CA ARG A 33 -2.89 7.40 0.74
C ARG A 33 -3.81 7.00 1.89
N ALA A 34 -4.30 5.76 1.89
CA ALA A 34 -5.14 5.25 2.98
C ALA A 34 -4.40 5.23 4.33
N MET A 35 -3.13 4.82 4.35
CA MET A 35 -2.28 4.85 5.56
C MET A 35 -1.99 6.26 6.06
N GLN A 36 -1.85 7.24 5.16
CA GLN A 36 -1.67 8.64 5.53
C GLN A 36 -2.94 9.22 6.16
N GLY A 37 -4.11 8.95 5.58
CA GLY A 37 -5.40 9.33 6.14
C GLY A 37 -5.62 8.72 7.53
N HIS A 38 -5.30 7.44 7.69
CA HIS A 38 -5.40 6.74 8.97
C HIS A 38 -4.47 7.32 10.04
N ALA A 39 -3.22 7.65 9.67
CA ALA A 39 -2.24 8.23 10.60
C ALA A 39 -2.56 9.67 11.03
N GLN A 40 -3.38 10.40 10.27
CA GLN A 40 -3.88 11.74 10.64
C GLN A 40 -5.11 11.66 11.57
N GLY A 41 -5.68 10.48 11.75
CA GLY A 41 -6.80 10.23 12.65
C GLY A 41 -6.41 10.26 14.14
N PRO A 42 -7.26 9.71 15.02
CA PRO A 42 -6.96 9.58 16.44
C PRO A 42 -5.59 8.93 16.68
N PRO A 43 -4.86 9.30 17.75
CA PRO A 43 -3.54 8.77 18.02
C PRO A 43 -3.58 7.24 18.09
N ALA A 44 -2.94 6.61 17.10
CA ALA A 44 -2.78 5.18 17.02
C ALA A 44 -2.00 4.64 18.23
N GLY A 45 -2.37 3.45 18.68
CA GLY A 45 -1.58 2.73 19.69
C GLY A 45 -0.17 2.42 19.17
N ARG A 46 0.78 2.19 20.08
CA ARG A 46 2.19 1.87 19.71
C ARG A 46 2.29 0.78 18.63
N PHE A 47 1.55 -0.32 18.79
CA PHE A 47 1.54 -1.44 17.83
C PHE A 47 1.04 -1.05 16.45
N GLU A 48 0.04 -0.17 16.37
CA GLU A 48 -0.51 0.26 15.10
C GLU A 48 0.45 1.22 14.38
N LYS A 49 1.18 2.05 15.14
CA LYS A 49 2.27 2.84 14.58
C LYS A 49 3.37 1.97 13.98
N GLU A 50 3.84 0.96 14.73
CA GLU A 50 4.83 -0.01 14.25
C GLU A 50 4.33 -0.73 12.98
N ALA A 51 3.07 -1.18 12.96
CA ALA A 51 2.47 -1.81 11.78
C ALA A 51 2.39 -0.89 10.55
N LEU A 52 2.08 0.40 10.73
CA LEU A 52 2.06 1.38 9.64
C LEU A 52 3.48 1.66 9.10
N GLU A 53 4.48 1.70 9.97
CA GLU A 53 5.88 1.88 9.57
C GLU A 53 6.38 0.66 8.77
N ASP A 54 6.11 -0.55 9.26
CA ASP A 54 6.45 -1.80 8.56
C ASP A 54 5.76 -1.90 7.20
N ALA A 55 4.46 -1.60 7.14
CA ALA A 55 3.70 -1.64 5.91
C ALA A 55 4.24 -0.62 4.87
N ARG A 56 4.64 0.57 5.30
CA ARG A 56 5.28 1.57 4.42
C ARG A 56 6.62 1.10 3.89
N LEU A 57 7.44 0.44 4.72
CA LEU A 57 8.71 -0.13 4.29
C LEU A 57 8.50 -1.19 3.21
N ILE A 58 7.56 -2.11 3.43
CA ILE A 58 7.23 -3.18 2.48
C ILE A 58 6.72 -2.61 1.16
N LEU A 59 5.81 -1.63 1.21
CA LEU A 59 5.29 -0.98 -0.01
C LEU A 59 6.38 -0.25 -0.79
N ARG A 60 7.38 0.33 -0.13
CA ARG A 60 8.53 0.94 -0.81
C ARG A 60 9.35 -0.09 -1.58
N LEU A 61 9.68 -1.21 -0.94
CA LEU A 61 10.43 -2.30 -1.59
C LEU A 61 9.65 -2.88 -2.77
N LEU A 62 8.34 -3.09 -2.59
CA LEU A 62 7.47 -3.58 -3.65
C LEU A 62 7.38 -2.61 -4.83
N ARG A 63 7.39 -1.30 -4.57
CA ARG A 63 7.40 -0.28 -5.62
C ARG A 63 8.68 -0.31 -6.45
N GLU A 64 9.83 -0.42 -5.79
CA GLU A 64 11.13 -0.50 -6.47
C GLU A 64 11.19 -1.73 -7.40
N GLU A 65 10.69 -2.87 -6.92
CA GLU A 65 10.59 -4.11 -7.68
C GLU A 65 9.60 -4.02 -8.85
N SER A 66 8.40 -3.46 -8.60
CA SER A 66 7.37 -3.24 -9.61
C SER A 66 7.82 -2.30 -10.73
N LEU A 67 8.54 -1.23 -10.39
CA LEU A 67 9.14 -0.31 -11.38
C LEU A 67 10.16 -1.04 -12.25
N GLY A 68 10.99 -1.90 -11.66
CA GLY A 68 11.91 -2.77 -12.38
C GLY A 68 11.19 -3.64 -13.41
N ARG A 69 10.15 -4.37 -12.98
CA ARG A 69 9.34 -5.23 -13.86
C ARG A 69 8.57 -4.46 -14.93
N ALA A 70 7.97 -3.32 -14.58
CA ALA A 70 7.22 -2.50 -15.53
C ALA A 70 8.12 -1.90 -16.63
N SER A 71 9.40 -1.66 -16.32
CA SER A 71 10.39 -1.12 -17.26
C SER A 71 11.06 -2.18 -18.15
N SER A 72 11.00 -3.46 -17.76
CA SER A 72 11.57 -4.60 -18.49
C SER A 72 10.50 -5.68 -18.75
N PRO A 73 9.67 -5.51 -19.79
CA PRO A 73 8.58 -6.44 -20.10
C PRO A 73 9.03 -7.82 -20.64
N TRP A 74 10.33 -8.11 -20.65
CA TRP A 74 10.92 -9.34 -21.21
C TRP A 74 11.57 -10.26 -20.17
N LEU A 75 11.35 -10.01 -18.88
CA LEU A 75 11.47 -11.02 -17.82
C LEU A 75 10.09 -11.66 -17.62
#